data_AF-A0A3G8LX39-F1
#
_entry.id   AF-A0A3G8LX39-F1
#
_cell.length_a   1.000
_cell.length_b   1.000
_cell.length_c   1.000
_cell.angle_alpha   90.00
_cell.angle_beta   90.00
_cell.angle_gamma   90.00
#
_symmetry.space_group_name_H-M   'P 1'
#
loop_
_entity.id
_entity.type
_entity.pdbx_description
1 polymer ?
#
loop_
_entity_poly.entity_id
_entity_poly.type
_entity_poly.pdbx_seq_one_letter_code
_entity_poly.pdbx_strand_id
1 'polypeptide(L)'
;MLIKPLYELLPFTYMIVGCVSIFLLDPNYALIASVVVYFYGAHIYNLRSKNRRTDPKRKRKSGLIPETLYGLMPFIYVLIAVSLYRFYPRDSSILFALCLTTYGGYLFLRRLSYRHHRLPRSISQ
;
A
#
# COMPACT_ATOMS: atom_id res chain seq x y z
N MET A 1 14.47 -13.09 16.76
CA MET A 1 13.11 -12.64 16.40
C MET A 1 13.10 -11.12 16.33
N LEU A 2 12.74 -10.52 15.19
CA LEU A 2 12.69 -9.05 15.06
C LEU A 2 11.56 -8.50 15.95
N ILE A 3 11.79 -7.39 16.67
CA ILE A 3 10.77 -6.82 17.54
C ILE A 3 9.53 -6.40 16.71
N LYS A 4 8.33 -6.75 17.20
CA LYS A 4 7.05 -6.60 16.49
C LYS A 4 6.83 -5.22 15.81
N PRO A 5 7.08 -4.08 16.46
CA PRO A 5 6.96 -2.76 15.83
C PRO A 5 7.88 -2.59 14.61
N LEU A 6 9.15 -3.00 14.71
CA LEU A 6 10.10 -2.88 13.59
C LEU A 6 9.68 -3.76 12.41
N TYR A 7 9.16 -4.95 12.73
CA TYR A 7 8.56 -5.86 11.76
C TYR A 7 7.35 -5.21 11.07
N GLU A 8 6.43 -4.59 11.81
CA GLU A 8 5.24 -3.95 11.22
C GLU A 8 5.55 -2.67 10.44
N LEU A 9 6.60 -1.95 10.82
CA LEU A 9 7.05 -0.72 10.15
C LEU A 9 7.77 -0.99 8.81
N LEU A 10 8.42 -2.14 8.67
CA LEU A 10 9.26 -2.49 7.52
C LEU A 10 8.62 -2.17 6.16
N PRO A 11 7.38 -2.55 5.83
CA PRO A 11 6.82 -2.27 4.51
C PRO A 11 6.69 -0.77 4.22
N PHE A 12 6.44 0.03 5.27
CA PHE A 12 6.29 1.47 5.16
C PHE A 12 7.63 2.15 4.92
N THR A 13 8.72 1.66 5.51
CA THR A 13 10.05 2.24 5.25
C THR A 13 10.43 2.11 3.79
N TYR A 14 10.18 0.94 3.17
CA TYR A 14 10.41 0.74 1.73
C TYR A 14 9.58 1.70 0.88
N MET A 15 8.29 1.85 1.20
CA MET A 15 7.42 2.77 0.46
C MET A 15 7.84 4.23 0.64
N ILE A 16 8.23 4.65 1.85
CA ILE A 16 8.70 6.02 2.11
C ILE A 16 10.01 6.28 1.36
N VAL A 17 10.98 5.36 1.44
CA VAL A 17 12.25 5.47 0.71
C VAL A 17 11.98 5.57 -0.79
N GLY A 18 11.16 4.69 -1.37
CA GLY A 18 10.79 4.75 -2.77
C GLY A 18 10.13 6.08 -3.16
N CYS A 19 9.17 6.57 -2.38
CA CYS A 19 8.53 7.88 -2.63
C CYS A 19 9.53 9.04 -2.56
N VAL A 20 10.36 9.09 -1.53
CA VAL A 20 11.35 10.16 -1.35
C VAL A 20 12.39 10.12 -2.48
N SER A 21 12.83 8.92 -2.87
CA SER A 21 13.78 8.74 -3.98
C SER A 21 13.19 9.20 -5.32
N ILE A 22 11.89 9.05 -5.58
CA ILE A 22 11.24 9.60 -6.78
C ILE A 22 11.35 11.13 -6.83
N PHE A 23 11.33 11.81 -5.68
CA PHE A 23 11.46 13.27 -5.62
C PHE A 23 12.91 13.76 -5.69
N LEU A 24 13.84 13.05 -5.08
CA LEU A 24 15.23 13.49 -4.93
C LEU A 24 16.16 13.05 -6.07
N LEU A 25 15.84 11.97 -6.77
CA LEU A 25 16.71 11.40 -7.80
C LEU A 25 16.24 11.84 -9.19
N ASP A 26 17.17 12.36 -9.97
CA ASP A 26 16.93 12.73 -11.38
C ASP A 26 17.24 11.61 -12.39
N PRO A 27 18.26 10.75 -12.20
CA PRO A 27 18.59 9.75 -13.22
C PRO A 27 17.44 8.77 -13.47
N ASN A 28 17.12 8.52 -14.75
CA ASN A 28 16.00 7.64 -15.14
C ASN A 28 16.08 6.23 -14.52
N TYR A 29 17.28 5.65 -14.45
CA TYR A 29 17.48 4.35 -13.81
C TYR A 29 17.17 4.38 -12.31
N ALA A 30 17.46 5.50 -11.65
CA ALA A 30 17.19 5.70 -10.23
C ALA A 30 15.69 5.86 -9.97
N LEU A 31 14.96 6.52 -10.87
CA LEU A 31 13.50 6.59 -10.84
C LEU A 31 12.85 5.21 -10.97
N ILE A 32 13.31 4.39 -11.93
CA ILE A 32 12.84 3.01 -12.09
C ILE A 32 13.12 2.20 -10.82
N ALA A 33 14.32 2.28 -10.27
CA ALA A 33 14.67 1.60 -9.03
C ALA A 33 13.78 2.04 -7.85
N SER A 34 13.46 3.34 -7.76
CA SER A 34 12.59 3.89 -6.73
C SER A 34 11.17 3.35 -6.80
N VAL A 35 10.62 3.22 -8.02
CA VAL A 35 9.31 2.61 -8.26
C VAL A 35 9.32 1.12 -7.87
N VAL A 36 10.39 0.39 -8.20
CA VAL A 36 10.54 -1.02 -7.82
C VAL A 36 10.57 -1.16 -6.30
N VAL A 37 11.37 -0.35 -5.60
CA VAL A 37 11.46 -0.34 -4.13
C VAL A 37 10.10 -0.03 -3.49
N TYR A 38 9.37 0.96 -4.03
CA TYR A 38 8.03 1.31 -3.58
C TYR A 38 7.06 0.12 -3.70
N PHE A 39 6.99 -0.51 -4.88
CA PHE A 39 6.11 -1.66 -5.10
C PHE A 39 6.52 -2.88 -4.29
N TYR A 40 7.82 -3.05 -4.03
CA TYR A 40 8.30 -4.13 -3.16
C TYR A 40 7.81 -3.93 -1.72
N GLY A 41 7.83 -2.70 -1.21
CA GLY A 41 7.22 -2.35 0.07
C GLY A 41 5.71 -2.67 0.10
N ALA A 42 4.97 -2.28 -0.94
CA ALA A 42 3.55 -2.58 -1.09
C ALA A 42 3.27 -4.10 -1.17
N HIS A 43 4.15 -4.85 -1.84
CA HIS A 43 4.07 -6.31 -1.94
C HIS A 43 4.29 -6.98 -0.57
N ILE A 44 5.33 -6.59 0.16
CA ILE A 44 5.61 -7.08 1.53
C ILE A 44 4.43 -6.73 2.46
N TYR A 45 3.88 -5.52 2.36
CA TYR A 45 2.69 -5.13 3.12
C TYR A 45 1.52 -6.09 2.84
N ASN A 46 1.29 -6.41 1.57
CA ASN A 46 0.23 -7.33 1.15
C ASN A 46 0.44 -8.75 1.68
N LEU A 47 1.66 -9.29 1.60
CA LEU A 47 2.00 -10.60 2.18
C LEU A 47 1.73 -10.63 3.68
N ARG A 48 2.19 -9.61 4.42
CA ARG A 48 1.97 -9.50 5.86
C ARG A 48 0.50 -9.34 6.21
N SER A 49 -0.23 -8.53 5.45
CA SER A 49 -1.67 -8.35 5.62
C SER A 49 -2.43 -9.66 5.39
N LYS A 50 -1.98 -10.51 4.45
CA LYS A 50 -2.53 -11.86 4.26
C LYS A 50 -2.18 -12.79 5.43
N ASN A 51 -0.98 -12.70 5.97
CA ASN A 51 -0.57 -13.51 7.13
C ASN A 51 -1.30 -13.13 8.42
N ARG A 52 -1.73 -11.87 8.57
CA ARG A 52 -2.56 -11.41 9.71
C ARG A 52 -4.01 -11.91 9.65
N ARG A 53 -4.48 -12.41 8.51
CA ARG A 53 -5.86 -12.87 8.34
C ARG A 53 -6.04 -14.22 9.02
N THR A 54 -6.96 -14.26 9.98
CA THR A 54 -7.40 -15.48 10.66
C THR A 54 -8.65 -16.09 10.03
N ASP A 55 -9.28 -15.40 9.08
CA ASP A 55 -10.49 -15.87 8.40
C ASP A 55 -10.19 -17.02 7.40
N PRO A 56 -11.02 -18.08 7.38
CA PRO A 56 -10.84 -19.20 6.46
C PRO A 56 -11.10 -18.77 5.01
N LYS A 57 -10.26 -19.25 4.08
CA LYS A 57 -10.29 -18.87 2.66
C LYS A 57 -11.68 -19.00 2.02
N ARG A 58 -12.47 -20.01 2.43
CA ARG A 58 -13.83 -20.28 1.92
C ARG A 58 -14.85 -19.18 2.23
N LYS A 59 -14.64 -18.38 3.29
CA LYS A 59 -15.53 -17.27 3.65
C LYS A 59 -15.15 -15.94 2.98
N ARG A 60 -14.06 -15.92 2.19
CA ARG A 60 -13.60 -14.72 1.50
C ARG A 60 -14.44 -14.48 0.26
N LYS A 61 -14.99 -13.27 0.12
CA LYS A 61 -15.65 -12.86 -1.13
C LYS A 61 -14.62 -12.79 -2.26
N SER A 62 -14.86 -13.51 -3.35
CA SER A 62 -14.13 -13.36 -4.60
C SER A 62 -14.72 -12.19 -5.38
N GLY A 63 -13.87 -11.26 -5.80
CA GLY A 63 -14.22 -10.22 -6.76
C GLY A 63 -13.72 -10.58 -8.16
N LEU A 64 -14.07 -9.75 -9.15
CA LEU A 64 -13.59 -9.88 -10.53
C LEU A 64 -12.09 -9.56 -10.67
N ILE A 65 -11.56 -8.72 -9.77
CA ILE A 65 -10.17 -8.28 -9.79
C ILE A 65 -9.28 -9.29 -9.06
N PRO A 66 -8.12 -9.69 -9.62
CA PRO A 66 -7.15 -10.54 -8.95
C PRO A 66 -6.77 -10.00 -7.57
N GLU A 67 -6.62 -10.88 -6.57
CA GLU A 67 -6.33 -10.46 -5.19
C GLU A 67 -5.03 -9.65 -5.06
N THR A 68 -4.04 -9.94 -5.92
CA THR A 68 -2.78 -9.20 -6.00
C THR A 68 -3.01 -7.76 -6.46
N LEU A 69 -3.69 -7.57 -7.59
CA LEU A 69 -3.98 -6.25 -8.15
C LEU A 69 -4.88 -5.43 -7.22
N TYR A 70 -5.95 -6.04 -6.70
CA TYR A 70 -6.81 -5.40 -5.69
C TYR A 70 -6.02 -5.00 -4.43
N GLY A 71 -5.05 -5.82 -4.02
CA GLY A 71 -4.17 -5.51 -2.89
C GLY A 71 -3.19 -4.37 -3.16
N LEU A 72 -2.86 -4.10 -4.42
CA LEU A 72 -1.95 -3.03 -4.82
C LEU A 72 -2.66 -1.70 -5.09
N MET A 73 -3.96 -1.71 -5.36
CA MET A 73 -4.77 -0.52 -5.67
C MET A 73 -4.47 0.74 -4.83
N PRO A 74 -4.52 0.73 -3.47
CA PRO A 74 -4.28 1.95 -2.70
C PRO A 74 -2.87 2.54 -2.94
N PHE A 75 -1.88 1.69 -3.19
CA PHE A 75 -0.51 2.10 -3.45
C PHE A 75 -0.31 2.60 -4.89
N ILE A 76 -1.05 2.04 -5.84
CA ILE A 76 -1.07 2.54 -7.23
C ILE A 76 -1.60 3.98 -7.27
N TYR A 77 -2.69 4.27 -6.56
CA TYR A 77 -3.24 5.64 -6.49
C TYR A 77 -2.22 6.64 -5.94
N VAL A 78 -1.51 6.27 -4.87
CA VAL A 78 -0.46 7.11 -4.28
C VAL A 78 0.72 7.30 -5.24
N LEU A 79 1.15 6.24 -5.92
CA LEU A 79 2.25 6.33 -6.89
C LEU A 79 1.90 7.23 -8.08
N ILE A 80 0.66 7.14 -8.59
CA ILE A 80 0.19 8.03 -9.67
C ILE A 80 0.19 9.47 -9.19
N ALA A 81 -0.27 9.73 -7.96
CA ALA A 81 -0.26 11.08 -7.40
C ALA A 81 1.16 11.65 -7.27
N VAL A 82 2.11 10.85 -6.74
CA VAL A 82 3.53 11.21 -6.64
C VAL A 82 4.12 11.51 -8.03
N SER A 83 3.82 10.66 -9.02
CA SER A 83 4.31 10.82 -10.38
C SER A 83 3.74 12.09 -11.04
N LEU A 84 2.44 12.36 -10.86
CA LEU A 84 1.80 13.59 -11.37
C LEU A 84 2.44 14.85 -10.75
N TYR A 85 2.66 14.84 -9.44
CA TYR A 85 3.27 15.96 -8.74
C TYR A 85 4.71 16.23 -9.21
N ARG A 86 5.49 15.17 -9.47
CA ARG A 86 6.88 15.28 -9.93
C ARG A 86 7.01 15.69 -11.39
N PHE A 87 6.31 15.03 -12.30
CA PHE A 87 6.54 15.20 -13.76
C PHE A 87 5.67 16.28 -14.40
N TYR A 88 4.54 16.61 -13.78
CA TYR A 88 3.60 17.59 -14.32
C TYR A 88 3.17 18.58 -13.24
N PRO A 89 4.04 19.43 -12.67
CA PRO A 89 3.66 20.42 -11.66
C PRO A 89 2.93 21.62 -12.30
N ARG A 90 1.65 21.45 -12.65
CA ARG A 90 0.73 22.53 -13.05
C ARG A 90 -0.33 22.72 -11.97
N ASP A 91 -0.96 23.89 -11.89
CA ASP A 91 -1.93 24.17 -10.83
C ASP A 91 -3.08 23.15 -10.78
N SER A 92 -3.53 22.67 -11.93
CA SER A 92 -4.61 21.67 -12.01
C SER A 92 -4.17 20.25 -11.62
N SER A 93 -2.94 19.84 -11.95
CA SER A 93 -2.46 18.49 -11.63
C SER A 93 -2.20 18.30 -10.14
N ILE A 94 -1.91 19.38 -9.41
CA ILE A 94 -1.80 19.36 -7.94
C ILE A 94 -3.14 18.95 -7.32
N LEU A 95 -4.26 19.50 -7.82
CA LEU A 95 -5.61 19.11 -7.36
C LEU A 95 -5.88 17.62 -7.64
N PHE A 96 -5.53 17.14 -8.84
CA PHE A 96 -5.68 15.72 -9.17
C PHE A 96 -4.80 14.83 -8.28
N ALA A 97 -3.54 15.21 -8.03
CA ALA A 97 -2.65 14.48 -7.14
C ALA A 97 -3.18 14.44 -5.69
N LEU A 98 -3.76 15.54 -5.21
CA LEU A 98 -4.41 15.60 -3.90
C LEU A 98 -5.62 14.65 -3.83
N CYS A 99 -6.52 14.68 -4.82
CA CYS A 99 -7.66 13.78 -4.92
C CYS A 99 -7.24 12.30 -4.97
N LEU A 100 -6.20 11.97 -5.74
CA LEU A 100 -5.69 10.60 -5.84
C LEU A 100 -5.04 10.13 -4.53
N THR A 101 -4.26 11.00 -3.88
CA THR A 101 -3.61 10.68 -2.60
C THR A 101 -4.64 10.46 -1.50
N THR A 102 -5.63 11.35 -1.40
CA THR A 102 -6.73 11.23 -0.43
C THR A 102 -7.57 9.98 -0.68
N TYR A 103 -7.89 9.67 -1.92
CA TYR A 103 -8.62 8.44 -2.26
C TYR A 103 -7.81 7.17 -1.98
N GLY A 104 -6.51 7.15 -2.32
CA GLY A 104 -5.60 6.06 -1.99
C GLY A 104 -5.47 5.84 -0.48
N GLY A 105 -5.35 6.92 0.29
CA GLY A 105 -5.36 6.91 1.75
C GLY A 105 -6.68 6.39 2.33
N TYR A 106 -7.82 6.83 1.79
CA TYR A 106 -9.14 6.32 2.17
C TYR A 106 -9.26 4.80 1.95
N LEU A 107 -8.86 4.31 0.78
CA LEU A 107 -8.85 2.87 0.48
C LEU A 107 -7.94 2.10 1.44
N PHE A 108 -6.77 2.66 1.75
CA PHE A 108 -5.83 2.08 2.70
C PHE A 108 -6.41 1.99 4.12
N LEU A 109 -7.02 3.07 4.63
CA LEU A 109 -7.65 3.12 5.95
C LEU A 109 -8.84 2.17 6.06
N ARG A 110 -9.71 2.13 5.03
CA ARG A 110 -10.78 1.13 4.97
C ARG A 110 -10.21 -0.28 5.10
N ARG A 111 -9.13 -0.57 4.39
CA ARG A 111 -8.51 -1.88 4.41
C ARG A 111 -7.92 -2.23 5.77
N LEU A 112 -7.33 -1.27 6.48
CA LEU A 112 -6.88 -1.46 7.85
C LEU A 112 -8.06 -1.81 8.78
N SER A 113 -9.14 -1.04 8.71
CA SER A 113 -10.34 -1.23 9.54
C SER A 113 -11.00 -2.60 9.33
N TYR A 114 -11.27 -2.98 8.08
CA TYR A 114 -11.99 -4.23 7.78
C TYR A 114 -11.13 -5.50 7.84
N ARG A 115 -9.81 -5.40 8.01
CA ARG A 115 -8.92 -6.57 8.16
C ARG A 115 -8.56 -6.87 9.62
N HIS A 116 -9.10 -6.13 10.58
CA HIS A 116 -9.05 -6.50 12.00
C HIS A 116 -10.22 -7.42 12.36
N HIS A 117 -10.07 -8.72 12.10
CA HIS A 117 -10.98 -9.71 12.69
C HIS A 117 -10.37 -10.27 13.98
N ARG A 118 -10.98 -9.89 15.10
CA ARG A 118 -10.91 -10.69 16.33
C ARG A 118 -11.73 -11.94 16.05
N LEU A 119 -11.13 -13.12 16.19
CA LEU A 119 -11.91 -14.35 16.28
C LEU A 119 -12.93 -14.15 17.42
N PRO A 120 -14.21 -14.53 17.27
CA PRO A 120 -15.06 -14.67 18.45
C PRO A 120 -14.32 -15.62 19.39
N ARG A 121 -14.17 -15.23 20.67
CA ARG A 121 -13.71 -16.16 21.71
C ARG A 121 -14.57 -17.40 21.56
N SER A 122 -13.96 -18.56 21.31
CA SER A 122 -14.68 -19.83 21.38
C SER A 122 -15.32 -19.86 22.77
N ILE A 123 -16.64 -19.89 22.83
CA ILE A 123 -17.33 -20.31 24.04
C ILE A 123 -16.88 -21.76 24.22
N SER A 124 -16.03 -22.02 25.21
CA SER A 124 -15.66 -23.38 25.60
C SER A 124 -16.96 -24.11 25.94
N GLN A 125 -17.29 -25.13 25.15
CA GLN A 125 -18.22 -26.17 25.55
C GLN A 125 -17.43 -27.30 26.20
#